data_AF-A0A5J4NMK5-F1
#
_entry.id   AF-A0A5J4NMK5-F1
#
_cell.length_a   1.000
_cell.length_b   1.000
_cell.length_c   1.000
_cell.angle_alpha   90.00
_cell.angle_beta   90.00
_cell.angle_gamma   90.00
#
_symmetry.space_group_name_H-M   'P 1'
#
loop_
_entity.id
_entity.type
_entity.pdbx_description
1 polymer ?
#
loop_
_entity_poly.entity_id
_entity_poly.type
_entity_poly.pdbx_seq_one_letter_code
_entity_poly.pdbx_strand_id
1 'polypeptide(L)'
;MVVSLLTFIQVVLLSSLPGQTADSLCVSWPTFIEAFSRSFHVTGRPEIEKLHDTIAFSSDLYVSIFGWDVFNRLFAPWNLLVSAWTKLVYEHPGYMAWMTFEDMRDFLLQYRRSPGTYAFRMSCRSIGFWSVAYVDSSGKVIQSVCRSQNFADFLEEGIKRRK
;
A
#
# COMPACT_ATOMS: atom_id res chain seq x y z
N MET A 1 6.92 2.75 20.07
CA MET A 1 6.13 2.62 18.82
C MET A 1 5.77 1.18 18.43
N VAL A 2 5.88 0.20 19.35
CA VAL A 2 5.41 -1.20 19.13
C VAL A 2 3.97 -1.42 19.66
N VAL A 3 3.42 -0.39 20.33
CA VAL A 3 2.10 -0.37 21.01
C VAL A 3 0.92 -0.18 20.03
N SER A 4 1.11 -0.38 18.73
CA SER A 4 0.05 -0.19 17.72
C SER A 4 -0.26 -1.48 16.98
N LEU A 5 0.73 -2.28 16.59
CA LEU A 5 0.50 -3.54 15.88
C LEU A 5 -0.02 -4.64 16.82
N LEU A 6 0.67 -4.83 17.96
CA LEU A 6 0.24 -5.78 18.99
C LEU A 6 -1.07 -5.33 19.61
N THR A 7 -1.25 -4.05 19.90
CA THR A 7 -2.49 -3.57 20.52
C THR A 7 -3.68 -3.61 19.56
N PHE A 8 -3.51 -3.37 18.25
CA PHE A 8 -4.62 -3.55 17.30
C PHE A 8 -4.93 -5.04 17.08
N ILE A 9 -3.93 -5.92 16.97
CA ILE A 9 -4.20 -7.36 16.86
C ILE A 9 -4.81 -7.90 18.17
N GLN A 10 -4.27 -7.50 19.32
CA GLN A 10 -4.65 -8.03 20.63
C GLN A 10 -5.92 -7.37 21.19
N VAL A 11 -6.28 -6.15 20.79
CA VAL A 11 -7.51 -5.45 21.22
C VAL A 11 -8.60 -5.50 20.15
N VAL A 12 -8.30 -5.56 18.86
CA VAL A 12 -9.34 -5.57 17.82
C VAL A 12 -9.63 -6.99 17.32
N LEU A 13 -8.62 -7.87 17.17
CA LEU A 13 -8.87 -9.26 16.76
C LEU A 13 -9.22 -10.18 17.94
N LEU A 14 -8.65 -9.98 19.13
CA LEU A 14 -8.88 -10.92 20.25
C LEU A 14 -10.06 -10.59 21.16
N SER A 15 -10.53 -9.34 21.24
CA SER A 15 -11.63 -9.00 22.15
C SER A 15 -13.02 -8.97 21.50
N SER A 16 -13.12 -9.17 20.18
CA SER A 16 -14.39 -9.02 19.45
C SER A 16 -14.95 -10.32 18.86
N LEU A 17 -14.26 -11.47 18.97
CA LEU A 17 -14.64 -12.67 18.23
C LEU A 17 -14.60 -13.92 19.12
N PRO A 18 -15.75 -14.58 19.36
CA PRO A 18 -15.75 -15.87 20.04
C PRO A 18 -15.11 -16.94 19.12
N GLY A 19 -13.97 -17.50 19.53
CA GLY A 19 -13.40 -18.72 18.95
C GLY A 19 -12.09 -18.60 18.16
N GLN A 20 -11.49 -17.42 18.01
CA GLN A 20 -10.13 -17.28 17.46
C GLN A 20 -9.10 -17.24 18.60
N THR A 21 -8.13 -18.15 18.58
CA THR A 21 -7.02 -18.16 19.55
C THR A 21 -6.02 -17.04 19.25
N ALA A 22 -5.35 -16.54 20.29
CA ALA A 22 -4.31 -15.52 20.21
C ALA A 22 -3.11 -15.86 19.31
N ASP A 23 -3.02 -17.12 18.86
CA ASP A 23 -1.91 -17.67 18.07
C ASP A 23 -2.20 -17.73 16.55
N SER A 24 -3.37 -17.27 16.09
CA SER A 24 -3.69 -17.33 14.65
C SER A 24 -2.94 -16.25 13.85
N LEU A 25 -2.05 -16.67 12.94
CA LEU A 25 -1.32 -15.78 12.02
C LEU A 25 -2.20 -15.18 10.91
N CYS A 26 -3.45 -15.64 10.79
CA CYS A 26 -4.41 -15.23 9.77
C CYS A 26 -5.79 -15.01 10.39
N VAL A 27 -6.58 -14.15 9.74
CA VAL A 27 -7.96 -13.79 10.10
C VAL A 27 -8.82 -13.90 8.85
N SER A 28 -10.04 -14.42 8.97
CA SER A 28 -10.94 -14.48 7.81
C SER A 28 -11.30 -13.07 7.32
N TRP A 29 -11.52 -12.92 6.02
CA TRP A 29 -11.88 -11.63 5.43
C TRP A 29 -13.11 -10.96 6.06
N PRO A 30 -14.25 -11.66 6.28
CA PRO A 30 -15.43 -11.05 6.90
C PRO A 30 -15.15 -10.48 8.29
N THR A 31 -14.33 -11.18 9.05
CA THR A 31 -13.91 -10.77 10.38
C THR A 31 -12.97 -9.57 10.33
N PHE A 32 -11.98 -9.60 9.44
CA PHE A 32 -11.05 -8.50 9.25
C PHE A 32 -11.79 -7.22 8.86
N ILE A 33 -12.71 -7.31 7.90
CA ILE A 33 -13.42 -6.13 7.42
C ILE A 33 -14.34 -5.55 8.48
N GLU A 34 -15.02 -6.38 9.28
CA GLU A 34 -15.84 -5.89 10.40
C GLU A 34 -15.01 -5.06 11.39
N ALA A 35 -13.85 -5.57 11.79
CA ALA A 35 -12.91 -4.88 12.67
C ALA A 35 -12.34 -3.60 12.05
N PHE A 36 -11.98 -3.66 10.77
CA PHE A 36 -11.40 -2.53 10.03
C PHE A 36 -12.43 -1.41 9.85
N SER A 37 -13.66 -1.74 9.42
CA SER A 37 -14.77 -0.80 9.27
C SER A 37 -15.12 -0.12 10.59
N ARG A 38 -15.13 -0.86 11.72
CA ARG A 38 -15.35 -0.26 13.05
C ARG A 38 -14.28 0.74 13.45
N SER A 39 -13.04 0.52 13.02
CA SER A 39 -11.90 1.35 13.42
C SER A 39 -11.72 2.57 12.50
N PHE A 40 -11.94 2.39 11.20
CA PHE A 40 -11.61 3.38 10.18
C PHE A 40 -12.81 3.92 9.39
N HIS A 41 -14.02 3.44 9.68
CA HIS A 41 -15.27 3.87 9.04
C HIS A 41 -15.33 3.62 7.51
N VAL A 42 -14.59 2.62 7.01
CA VAL A 42 -14.66 2.17 5.61
C VAL A 42 -15.84 1.22 5.45
N THR A 43 -16.91 1.66 4.80
CA THR A 43 -18.16 0.89 4.67
C THR A 43 -18.66 0.75 3.23
N GLY A 44 -18.05 1.45 2.26
CA GLY A 44 -18.48 1.39 0.87
C GLY A 44 -18.07 0.08 0.20
N ARG A 45 -18.98 -0.62 -0.49
CA ARG A 45 -18.65 -1.88 -1.18
C ARG A 45 -17.44 -1.76 -2.12
N PRO A 46 -17.33 -0.75 -3.01
CA PRO A 46 -16.17 -0.63 -3.91
C PRO A 46 -14.86 -0.40 -3.15
N GLU A 47 -14.93 0.32 -2.02
CA GLU A 47 -13.78 0.58 -1.16
C GLU A 47 -13.33 -0.71 -0.46
N ILE A 48 -14.28 -1.50 0.03
CA ILE A 48 -14.02 -2.82 0.65
C ILE A 48 -13.38 -3.79 -0.36
N GLU A 49 -13.90 -3.87 -1.58
CA GLU A 49 -13.33 -4.69 -2.66
C GLU A 49 -11.91 -4.23 -3.01
N LYS A 50 -11.69 -2.92 -3.12
CA LYS A 50 -10.35 -2.38 -3.39
C LYS A 50 -9.37 -2.64 -2.24
N LEU A 51 -9.85 -2.59 -1.00
CA LEU A 51 -9.06 -2.90 0.18
C LEU A 51 -8.65 -4.37 0.15
N HIS A 52 -9.58 -5.26 -0.20
CA HIS A 52 -9.32 -6.69 -0.40
C HIS A 52 -8.19 -6.90 -1.39
N ASP A 53 -8.32 -6.35 -2.61
CA ASP A 53 -7.29 -6.43 -3.65
C ASP A 53 -5.92 -5.91 -3.18
N THR A 54 -5.91 -4.92 -2.27
CA THR A 54 -4.66 -4.31 -1.78
C THR A 54 -3.97 -5.18 -0.72
N ILE A 55 -4.73 -5.80 0.19
CA ILE A 55 -4.18 -6.47 1.38
C ILE A 55 -4.16 -8.00 1.29
N ALA A 56 -5.08 -8.60 0.54
CA ALA A 56 -5.33 -10.04 0.49
C ALA A 56 -4.44 -10.79 -0.51
N PHE A 57 -3.18 -10.35 -0.68
CA PHE A 57 -2.30 -10.88 -1.75
C PHE A 57 -1.87 -12.35 -1.57
N SER A 58 -2.12 -12.98 -0.41
CA SER A 58 -1.81 -14.39 -0.15
C SER A 58 -3.03 -15.32 -0.21
N SER A 59 -4.24 -14.80 -0.04
CA SER A 59 -5.47 -15.58 0.01
C SER A 59 -6.70 -14.67 -0.11
N ASP A 60 -7.65 -15.06 -0.94
CA ASP A 60 -8.92 -14.32 -1.07
C ASP A 60 -9.82 -14.44 0.17
N LEU A 61 -9.57 -15.43 1.03
CA LEU A 61 -10.44 -15.74 2.17
C LEU A 61 -9.89 -15.23 3.50
N TYR A 62 -8.59 -14.93 3.57
CA TYR A 62 -7.90 -14.60 4.81
C TYR A 62 -6.89 -13.48 4.63
N VAL A 63 -6.80 -12.62 5.64
CA VAL A 63 -5.74 -11.63 5.80
C VAL A 63 -4.72 -12.16 6.79
N SER A 64 -3.46 -12.25 6.37
CA SER A 64 -2.36 -12.65 7.26
C SER A 64 -1.80 -11.45 8.02
N ILE A 65 -1.19 -11.71 9.18
CA ILE A 65 -0.43 -10.71 9.93
C ILE A 65 0.67 -10.05 9.08
N PHE A 66 1.25 -10.83 8.16
CA PHE A 66 2.23 -10.34 7.20
C PHE A 66 1.60 -9.35 6.21
N GLY A 67 0.45 -9.69 5.62
CA GLY A 67 -0.26 -8.79 4.71
C GLY A 67 -0.66 -7.48 5.39
N TRP A 68 -1.10 -7.57 6.64
CA TRP A 68 -1.41 -6.40 7.45
C TRP A 68 -0.18 -5.53 7.76
N ASP A 69 0.95 -6.13 8.14
CA ASP A 69 2.21 -5.41 8.35
C ASP A 69 2.67 -4.68 7.08
N VAL A 70 2.60 -5.34 5.93
CA VAL A 70 2.93 -4.74 4.63
C VAL A 70 2.03 -3.54 4.33
N PHE A 71 0.71 -3.68 4.52
CA PHE A 71 -0.25 -2.59 4.33
C PHE A 71 0.09 -1.39 5.23
N ASN A 72 0.36 -1.63 6.52
CA ASN A 72 0.71 -0.58 7.47
C ASN A 72 1.99 0.18 7.10
N ARG A 73 3.01 -0.53 6.62
CA ARG A 73 4.27 0.11 6.20
C ARG A 73 4.10 0.93 4.92
N LEU A 74 3.29 0.47 3.97
CA LEU A 74 3.03 1.19 2.73
C LEU A 74 2.24 2.48 2.95
N PHE A 75 1.26 2.47 3.85
CA PHE A 75 0.33 3.58 4.07
C PHE A 75 0.56 4.31 5.39
N ALA A 76 1.77 4.22 5.94
CA ALA A 76 2.15 4.93 7.16
C ALA A 76 2.02 6.47 6.99
N PRO A 77 1.76 7.22 8.08
CA PRO A 77 1.58 6.75 9.47
C PRO A 77 0.16 6.25 9.78
N TRP A 78 0.01 5.47 10.86
CA TRP A 78 -1.26 4.84 11.28
C TRP A 78 -2.47 5.78 11.31
N ASN A 79 -2.30 6.98 11.87
CA ASN A 79 -3.39 7.95 12.01
C ASN A 79 -3.90 8.49 10.65
N LEU A 80 -3.15 8.26 9.56
CA LEU A 80 -3.52 8.61 8.20
C LEU A 80 -3.72 7.38 7.31
N LEU A 81 -3.71 6.17 7.86
CA LEU A 81 -3.63 4.92 7.10
C LEU A 81 -4.63 4.85 5.94
N VAL A 82 -5.93 5.04 6.24
CA VAL A 82 -6.98 5.02 5.21
C VAL A 82 -6.88 6.20 4.28
N SER A 83 -6.65 7.42 4.77
CA SER A 83 -6.52 8.60 3.90
C SER A 83 -5.35 8.47 2.92
N ALA A 84 -4.20 7.96 3.38
CA ALA A 84 -3.03 7.70 2.56
C ALA A 84 -3.31 6.61 1.52
N TRP A 85 -3.95 5.51 1.94
CA TRP A 85 -4.37 4.44 1.04
C TRP A 85 -5.34 4.95 -0.03
N THR A 86 -6.42 5.65 0.33
CA THR A 86 -7.39 6.20 -0.62
C THR A 86 -6.70 7.15 -1.60
N LYS A 87 -5.90 8.10 -1.11
CA LYS A 87 -5.20 9.04 -2.00
C LYS A 87 -4.26 8.34 -2.96
N LEU A 88 -3.45 7.39 -2.48
CA LEU A 88 -2.43 6.74 -3.30
C LEU A 88 -2.97 5.67 -4.24
N VAL A 89 -3.92 4.86 -3.79
CA VAL A 89 -4.42 3.68 -4.52
C VAL A 89 -5.68 3.99 -5.32
N TYR A 90 -6.52 4.90 -4.83
CA TYR A 90 -7.81 5.22 -5.44
C TYR A 90 -7.73 6.47 -6.33
N GLU A 91 -7.06 7.52 -5.86
CA GLU A 91 -7.10 8.84 -6.51
C GLU A 91 -5.86 9.15 -7.35
N HIS A 92 -4.68 8.62 -6.98
CA HIS A 92 -3.44 9.05 -7.58
C HIS A 92 -3.21 8.45 -8.98
N PRO A 93 -3.13 9.26 -10.04
CA PRO A 93 -3.05 8.77 -11.43
C PRO A 93 -1.75 8.03 -11.76
N GLY A 94 -0.70 8.26 -10.98
CA GLY A 94 0.58 7.56 -11.10
C GLY A 94 0.61 6.15 -10.50
N TYR A 95 -0.44 5.71 -9.78
CA TYR A 95 -0.45 4.37 -9.19
C TYR A 95 -0.79 3.30 -10.22
N MET A 96 0.08 2.29 -10.32
CA MET A 96 -0.04 1.19 -11.25
C MET A 96 -0.10 -0.15 -10.50
N ALA A 97 -1.32 -0.56 -10.15
CA ALA A 97 -1.55 -1.85 -9.51
C ALA A 97 -1.08 -3.00 -10.41
N TRP A 98 -0.52 -4.06 -9.79
CA TRP A 98 -0.15 -5.33 -10.44
C TRP A 98 0.87 -5.27 -11.60
N MET A 99 1.36 -4.09 -11.98
CA MET A 99 2.39 -3.97 -13.00
C MET A 99 3.75 -4.48 -12.51
N THR A 100 4.51 -5.13 -13.39
CA THR A 100 5.92 -5.43 -13.15
C THR A 100 6.79 -4.21 -13.41
N PHE A 101 8.12 -4.35 -13.24
CA PHE A 101 9.04 -3.29 -13.68
C PHE A 101 9.02 -3.12 -15.20
N GLU A 102 8.87 -4.21 -15.95
CA GLU A 102 8.91 -4.18 -17.41
C GLU A 102 7.66 -3.50 -17.97
N ASP A 103 6.48 -3.83 -17.46
CA ASP A 103 5.22 -3.18 -17.85
C ASP A 103 5.27 -1.66 -17.61
N MET A 104 5.73 -1.27 -16.41
CA MET A 104 5.86 0.14 -16.03
C MET A 104 6.91 0.87 -16.88
N ARG A 105 8.03 0.20 -17.19
CA ARG A 105 9.07 0.75 -18.06
C ARG A 105 8.51 1.00 -19.45
N ASP A 106 7.81 0.03 -20.02
CA ASP A 106 7.29 0.10 -21.38
C ASP A 106 6.17 1.16 -21.48
N PHE A 107 5.36 1.31 -20.43
CA PHE A 107 4.43 2.44 -20.27
C PHE A 107 5.16 3.79 -20.29
N LEU A 108 6.21 3.97 -19.46
CA LEU A 108 6.92 5.25 -19.35
C LEU A 108 7.75 5.60 -20.58
N LEU A 109 8.23 4.61 -21.35
CA LEU A 109 8.97 4.84 -22.59
C LEU A 109 8.14 5.57 -23.65
N GLN A 110 6.81 5.46 -23.61
CA GLN A 110 5.90 6.25 -24.45
C GLN A 110 6.02 7.75 -24.17
N TYR A 111 6.43 8.12 -22.96
CA TYR A 111 6.63 9.48 -22.49
C TYR A 111 8.11 9.89 -22.41
N ARG A 112 9.01 9.19 -23.12
CA ARG A 112 10.46 9.48 -23.10
C ARG A 112 10.87 10.93 -23.42
N ARG A 113 10.00 11.68 -24.10
CA ARG A 113 10.20 13.10 -24.44
C ARG A 113 9.68 14.06 -23.36
N SER A 114 9.16 13.54 -22.25
CA SER A 114 8.60 14.29 -21.13
C SER A 114 9.34 13.90 -19.83
N PRO A 115 10.57 14.41 -19.60
CA PRO A 115 11.34 14.14 -18.39
C PRO A 115 10.54 14.44 -17.12
N GLY A 116 10.63 13.54 -16.14
CA GLY A 116 9.93 13.58 -14.86
C GLY A 116 8.49 13.04 -14.91
N THR A 117 8.03 12.52 -16.05
CA THR A 117 6.87 11.61 -16.05
C THR A 117 7.21 10.40 -15.20
N TYR A 118 6.32 10.02 -14.29
CA TYR A 118 6.56 8.95 -13.33
C TYR A 118 5.32 8.09 -13.11
N ALA A 119 5.56 6.89 -12.61
CA ALA A 119 4.55 5.96 -12.12
C ALA A 119 5.12 5.22 -10.90
N PHE A 120 4.26 4.68 -10.05
CA PHE A 120 4.68 3.92 -8.89
C PHE A 120 3.76 2.74 -8.59
N ARG A 121 4.29 1.80 -7.82
CA ARG A 121 3.63 0.58 -7.40
C ARG A 121 4.24 0.04 -6.11
N MET A 122 3.61 -0.96 -5.54
CA MET A 122 4.23 -1.76 -4.48
C MET A 122 5.46 -2.51 -5.03
N SER A 123 6.56 -2.52 -4.27
CA SER A 123 7.79 -3.23 -4.67
C SER A 123 7.65 -4.74 -4.48
N CYS A 124 7.98 -5.50 -5.52
CA CYS A 124 8.00 -6.96 -5.47
C CYS A 124 9.30 -7.53 -4.89
N ARG A 125 10.40 -6.77 -4.90
CA ARG A 125 11.72 -7.20 -4.36
C ARG A 125 11.95 -6.72 -2.92
N SER A 126 11.26 -5.67 -2.51
CA SER A 126 11.38 -5.09 -1.16
C SER A 126 9.99 -4.86 -0.61
N ILE A 127 9.37 -5.94 -0.13
CA ILE A 127 7.96 -5.94 0.29
C ILE A 127 7.74 -4.95 1.43
N GLY A 128 6.67 -4.16 1.33
CA GLY A 128 6.35 -3.06 2.25
C GLY A 128 7.02 -1.73 1.90
N PHE A 129 7.71 -1.65 0.76
CA PHE A 129 8.23 -0.40 0.21
C PHE A 129 7.60 -0.09 -1.14
N TRP A 130 7.47 1.20 -1.44
CA TRP A 130 7.07 1.66 -2.76
C TRP A 130 8.22 1.61 -3.75
N SER A 131 7.89 1.34 -5.01
CA SER A 131 8.79 1.42 -6.14
C SER A 131 8.27 2.48 -7.10
N VAL A 132 9.11 3.46 -7.41
CA VAL A 132 8.79 4.57 -8.32
C VAL A 132 9.70 4.47 -9.53
N ALA A 133 9.14 4.56 -10.73
CA ALA A 133 9.91 4.72 -11.96
C ALA A 133 9.59 6.07 -12.59
N TYR A 134 10.60 6.71 -13.20
CA TYR A 134 10.43 7.98 -13.88
C TYR A 134 11.34 8.09 -15.11
N VAL A 135 10.97 8.97 -16.03
CA VAL A 135 11.78 9.34 -17.19
C VAL A 135 12.79 10.41 -16.78
N ASP A 136 14.08 10.16 -16.98
CA ASP A 136 15.14 11.14 -16.69
C ASP A 136 15.29 12.19 -17.82
N SER A 137 16.22 13.13 -17.65
CA SER A 137 16.51 14.18 -18.64
C SER A 137 17.08 13.66 -19.97
N SER A 138 17.61 12.42 -20.00
CA SER A 138 18.09 11.75 -21.22
C SER A 138 16.98 10.98 -21.94
N GLY A 139 15.78 10.89 -21.34
CA GLY A 139 14.66 10.10 -21.84
C GLY A 139 14.74 8.62 -21.46
N LYS A 140 15.62 8.25 -20.53
CA LYS A 140 15.74 6.88 -20.00
C LYS A 140 14.81 6.69 -18.80
N VAL A 141 14.26 5.49 -18.66
CA VAL A 141 13.48 5.14 -17.47
C VAL A 141 14.40 4.63 -16.35
N ILE A 142 14.30 5.26 -15.18
CA ILE A 142 15.03 4.88 -13.96
C ILE A 142 14.01 4.47 -12.89
N GLN A 143 14.31 3.43 -12.11
CA GLN A 143 13.50 3.01 -10.96
C GLN A 143 14.26 3.26 -9.66
N SER A 144 13.53 3.72 -8.64
CA SER A 144 14.00 3.87 -7.27
C SER A 144 13.01 3.23 -6.29
N VAL A 145 13.51 2.63 -5.22
CA VAL A 145 12.68 2.13 -4.12
C VAL A 145 12.62 3.22 -3.05
N CYS A 146 11.41 3.62 -2.65
CA CYS A 146 11.22 4.55 -1.54
C CYS A 146 11.73 3.92 -0.26
N ARG A 147 12.73 4.54 0.37
CA ARG A 147 13.23 4.15 1.70
C ARG A 147 12.78 5.12 2.81
N SER A 148 12.06 6.17 2.45
CA SER A 148 11.40 7.06 3.40
C SER A 148 10.29 6.32 4.14
N GLN A 149 10.03 6.70 5.39
CA GLN A 149 8.89 6.21 6.17
C GLN A 149 7.56 6.70 5.60
N ASN A 150 7.54 7.87 4.96
CA ASN A 150 6.36 8.46 4.35
C ASN A 150 6.57 8.58 2.84
N PHE A 151 5.67 7.98 2.06
CA PHE A 151 5.75 7.98 0.62
C PHE A 151 5.39 9.33 -0.01
N ALA A 152 4.48 10.10 0.60
CA ALA A 152 4.12 11.43 0.11
C ALA A 152 5.34 12.36 0.12
N ASP A 153 6.10 12.37 1.23
CA ASP A 153 7.32 13.17 1.35
C ASP A 153 8.36 12.77 0.29
N PHE A 154 8.49 11.46 0.01
CA PHE A 154 9.37 10.97 -1.03
C PHE A 154 8.97 11.49 -2.42
N LEU A 155 7.68 11.52 -2.75
CA LEU A 155 7.18 12.07 -4.01
C LEU A 155 7.43 13.59 -4.10
N GLU A 156 7.19 14.33 -3.01
CA GLU A 156 7.45 15.77 -2.96
C GLU A 156 8.94 16.11 -3.14
N GLU A 157 9.83 15.35 -2.50
CA GLU A 157 11.27 15.48 -2.73
C GLU A 157 11.65 15.20 -4.18
N GLY A 158 11.05 14.19 -4.79
CA GLY A 158 11.24 13.88 -6.21
C GLY A 158 10.87 15.04 -7.12
N ILE A 159 9.74 15.71 -6.84
CA ILE A 159 9.30 16.91 -7.58
C ILE A 159 10.30 18.05 -7.41
N LYS A 160 10.84 18.27 -6.21
CA LYS A 160 11.84 19.33 -5.95
C LYS A 160 13.14 19.11 -6.73
N ARG A 161 13.56 17.85 -6.92
CA ARG A 161 14.77 17.46 -7.67
C ARG A 161 14.60 17.48 -9.20
N ARG A 162 13.37 17.68 -9.71
CA ARG A 162 13.08 17.77 -11.16
C ARG A 162 13.50 19.12 -11.77
N LYS A 163 13.80 20.13 -10.94
CA LYS A 163 14.34 21.43 -11.36
C LYS A 163 15.82 21.32 -11.68
#